data_AF-A0A538C8I9-F1
#
_entry.id   AF-A0A538C8I9-F1
#
_cell.length_a   1.000
_cell.length_b   1.000
_cell.length_c   1.000
_cell.angle_alpha   90.00
_cell.angle_beta   90.00
_cell.angle_gamma   90.00
#
_symmetry.space_group_name_H-M   'P 1'
#
loop_
_entity.id
_entity.type
_entity.pdbx_description
1 polymer ?
#
loop_
_entity_poly.entity_id
_entity_poly.type
_entity_poly.pdbx_seq_one_letter_code
_entity_poly.pdbx_strand_id
1 'polypeptide(L)'
;MQRPSYCESNASPFYEGYELCTIDPPEYETGTCFGDSGGPLLVSNPNGGGVVALGITSHGYEECSTLRPSVFTRADLIASWVHEWVEAVKPPPAPAPAPAPAPAPAPPPAPPIQKAAPAQATVPPNLPGFYVTRRSRTRKIVVHVSGDGKHIVGLSIEMPVDCQHGYALSLNESWLSYADNLTISNHTVRSALEWSESRETKRGGIGVFLKFTASGRLEGRLRLRLPYRSRRIGLCQGTLKFTATT
;
A
#
# COMPACT_ATOMS: atom_id res chain seq x y z
N MET A 1 -8.08 17.50 -20.40
CA MET A 1 -6.66 17.56 -19.97
C MET A 1 -6.11 18.94 -20.35
N GLN A 2 -5.34 19.56 -19.46
CA GLN A 2 -4.73 20.87 -19.70
C GLN A 2 -3.29 20.76 -20.18
N ARG A 3 -2.76 21.87 -20.73
CA ARG A 3 -1.36 21.97 -21.12
C ARG A 3 -0.45 22.03 -19.89
N PRO A 4 0.79 21.50 -19.95
CA PRO A 4 1.71 21.51 -18.82
C PRO A 4 1.92 22.90 -18.20
N SER A 5 2.13 23.94 -19.00
CA SER A 5 2.33 25.31 -18.52
C SER A 5 1.17 25.85 -17.67
N TYR A 6 -0.06 25.43 -18.00
CA TYR A 6 -1.23 25.77 -17.20
C TYR A 6 -1.21 25.02 -15.87
N CYS A 7 -0.87 23.72 -15.88
CA CYS A 7 -0.77 22.90 -14.68
C CYS A 7 0.32 23.41 -13.74
N GLU A 8 1.51 23.77 -14.24
CA GLU A 8 2.58 24.35 -13.42
C GLU A 8 2.14 25.62 -12.68
N SER A 9 1.34 26.45 -13.35
CA SER A 9 0.89 27.73 -12.80
C SER A 9 -0.29 27.59 -11.83
N ASN A 10 -1.16 26.59 -12.03
CA ASN A 10 -2.46 26.50 -11.33
C ASN A 10 -2.59 25.27 -10.43
N ALA A 11 -1.67 24.33 -10.52
CA ALA A 11 -1.65 23.08 -9.79
C ALA A 11 -0.28 22.86 -9.13
N SER A 12 0.30 23.88 -8.50
CA SER A 12 1.55 23.70 -7.75
C SER A 12 1.29 22.92 -6.45
N PRO A 13 2.07 21.87 -6.13
CA PRO A 13 3.19 21.34 -6.91
C PRO A 13 2.73 20.45 -8.08
N PHE A 14 3.30 20.64 -9.27
CA PHE A 14 3.03 19.82 -10.47
C PHE A 14 4.35 19.43 -11.15
N TYR A 15 4.44 18.19 -11.60
CA TYR A 15 5.62 17.66 -12.29
C TYR A 15 5.27 17.25 -13.73
N GLU A 16 5.51 18.13 -14.70
CA GLU A 16 5.15 17.95 -16.12
C GLU A 16 5.54 16.57 -16.70
N GLY A 17 6.72 16.06 -16.33
CA GLY A 17 7.22 14.79 -16.83
C GLY A 17 6.46 13.56 -16.34
N TYR A 18 5.69 13.67 -15.25
CA TYR A 18 5.10 12.53 -14.54
C TYR A 18 3.60 12.67 -14.30
N GLU A 19 3.06 13.86 -14.46
CA GLU A 19 1.70 14.19 -14.07
C GLU A 19 0.90 14.85 -15.19
N LEU A 20 -0.41 14.79 -15.02
CA LEU A 20 -1.43 15.41 -15.86
C LEU A 20 -2.34 16.22 -14.94
N CYS A 21 -2.88 17.33 -15.43
CA CYS A 21 -3.97 18.00 -14.71
C CYS A 21 -5.23 18.15 -15.56
N THR A 22 -6.38 18.11 -14.89
CA THR A 22 -7.69 18.36 -15.48
C THR A 22 -8.45 19.39 -14.66
N ILE A 23 -9.29 20.15 -15.35
CA ILE A 23 -10.27 21.03 -14.75
C ILE A 23 -11.50 20.97 -15.66
N ASP A 24 -12.66 21.30 -15.12
CA ASP A 24 -13.97 21.19 -15.77
C ASP A 24 -14.56 22.56 -16.18
N PRO A 25 -13.86 23.42 -16.95
CA PRO A 25 -14.40 24.70 -17.36
C PRO A 25 -15.35 24.54 -18.55
N PRO A 26 -16.35 25.43 -18.69
CA PRO A 26 -16.67 26.55 -17.79
C PRO A 26 -17.53 26.21 -16.57
N GLU A 27 -17.98 24.97 -16.40
CA GLU A 27 -18.98 24.57 -15.40
C GLU A 27 -18.42 24.57 -13.98
N TYR A 28 -17.16 24.16 -13.82
CA TYR A 28 -16.46 23.99 -12.56
C TYR A 28 -17.29 23.22 -11.52
N GLU A 29 -18.00 22.18 -11.96
CA GLU A 29 -18.87 21.37 -11.11
C GLU A 29 -18.15 20.16 -10.52
N THR A 30 -17.10 19.69 -11.21
CA THR A 30 -16.44 18.43 -10.88
C THR A 30 -14.94 18.60 -10.60
N GLY A 31 -14.45 17.80 -9.66
CA GLY A 31 -13.06 17.76 -9.24
C GLY A 31 -12.80 16.53 -8.37
N THR A 32 -11.55 16.15 -8.22
CA THR A 32 -11.17 15.04 -7.33
C THR A 32 -11.32 15.44 -5.87
N CYS A 33 -11.80 14.51 -5.05
CA CYS A 33 -12.08 14.70 -3.63
C CYS A 33 -11.35 13.67 -2.76
N PHE A 34 -11.44 13.84 -1.44
CA PHE A 34 -10.92 12.87 -0.50
C PHE A 34 -11.61 11.51 -0.69
N GLY A 35 -10.80 10.47 -0.89
CA GLY A 35 -11.28 9.12 -1.19
C GLY A 35 -11.14 8.71 -2.65
N ASP A 36 -10.94 9.66 -3.57
CA ASP A 36 -10.73 9.36 -4.99
C ASP A 36 -9.28 9.00 -5.33
N SER A 37 -8.35 9.14 -4.36
CA SER A 37 -6.93 8.82 -4.52
C SER A 37 -6.72 7.41 -5.04
N GLY A 38 -5.98 7.27 -6.14
CA GLY A 38 -5.77 5.99 -6.82
C GLY A 38 -6.86 5.62 -7.85
N GLY A 39 -7.95 6.39 -7.94
CA GLY A 39 -8.99 6.20 -8.94
C GLY A 39 -8.53 6.54 -10.37
N PRO A 40 -9.23 6.05 -11.40
CA PRO A 40 -8.82 6.27 -12.79
C PRO A 40 -9.35 7.58 -13.37
N LEU A 41 -8.50 8.29 -14.11
CA LEU A 41 -8.93 9.29 -15.11
C LEU A 41 -9.24 8.58 -16.42
N LEU A 42 -10.54 8.42 -16.71
CA LEU A 42 -11.02 7.69 -17.89
C LEU A 42 -11.31 8.65 -19.06
N VAL A 43 -10.96 8.21 -20.27
CA VAL A 43 -11.35 8.87 -21.52
C VAL A 43 -11.88 7.83 -22.51
N SER A 44 -12.74 8.26 -23.43
CA SER A 44 -13.15 7.41 -24.55
C SER A 44 -11.96 7.14 -25.47
N ASN A 45 -11.82 5.89 -25.91
CA ASN A 45 -10.79 5.53 -26.88
C ASN A 45 -11.11 6.17 -28.24
N PRO A 46 -10.24 7.04 -28.80
CA PRO A 46 -10.48 7.68 -30.10
C PRO A 46 -10.56 6.68 -31.25
N ASN A 47 -9.95 5.49 -31.11
CA ASN A 47 -9.97 4.43 -32.12
C ASN A 47 -11.16 3.48 -31.96
N GLY A 48 -12.12 3.79 -31.07
CA GLY A 48 -13.25 2.94 -30.73
C GLY A 48 -12.91 1.83 -29.72
N GLY A 49 -13.94 1.11 -29.25
CA GLY A 49 -13.76 -0.10 -28.43
C GLY A 49 -13.67 0.10 -26.91
N GLY A 50 -14.11 1.23 -26.36
CA GLY A 50 -14.30 1.39 -24.90
C GLY A 50 -13.64 2.65 -24.32
N VAL A 51 -13.31 2.58 -23.03
CA VAL A 51 -12.62 3.65 -22.27
C VAL A 51 -11.20 3.24 -21.93
N VAL A 52 -10.31 4.23 -21.84
CA VAL A 52 -8.89 4.06 -21.48
C VAL A 52 -8.60 4.89 -20.23
N ALA A 53 -7.84 4.32 -19.30
CA ALA A 53 -7.31 5.07 -18.16
C ALA A 53 -6.03 5.81 -18.59
N LEU A 54 -6.09 7.15 -18.63
CA LEU A 54 -4.93 7.99 -18.94
C LEU A 54 -4.13 8.38 -17.70
N GLY A 55 -4.77 8.39 -16.54
CA GLY A 55 -4.12 8.79 -15.31
C GLY A 55 -4.72 8.14 -14.07
N ILE A 56 -4.00 8.31 -12.97
CA ILE A 56 -4.37 7.80 -11.65
C ILE A 56 -4.42 9.00 -10.71
N THR A 57 -5.56 9.20 -10.03
CA THR A 57 -5.78 10.34 -9.13
C THR A 57 -4.68 10.42 -8.09
N SER A 58 -3.93 11.53 -8.09
CA SER A 58 -2.78 11.75 -7.22
C SER A 58 -3.16 12.71 -6.10
N HIS A 59 -3.47 13.96 -6.45
CA HIS A 59 -3.80 14.99 -5.47
C HIS A 59 -4.72 16.07 -6.06
N GLY A 60 -5.38 16.77 -5.14
CA GLY A 60 -6.19 17.95 -5.41
C GLY A 60 -5.90 19.03 -4.36
N TYR A 61 -6.61 20.14 -4.43
CA TYR A 61 -6.40 21.29 -3.54
C TYR A 61 -7.67 21.61 -2.80
N GLU A 62 -7.51 22.06 -1.55
CA GLU A 62 -8.62 22.41 -0.66
C GLU A 62 -9.59 21.22 -0.50
N GLU A 63 -10.63 21.34 0.31
CA GLU A 63 -11.57 20.23 0.53
C GLU A 63 -12.48 20.07 -0.70
N CYS A 64 -12.00 19.29 -1.67
CA CYS A 64 -12.71 18.90 -2.89
C CYS A 64 -13.04 20.09 -3.82
N SER A 65 -12.09 21.00 -4.00
CA SER A 65 -12.25 22.18 -4.85
C SER A 65 -12.47 21.80 -6.31
N THR A 66 -13.46 22.44 -6.93
CA THR A 66 -13.77 22.35 -8.36
C THR A 66 -13.16 23.50 -9.16
N LEU A 67 -12.67 24.53 -8.46
CA LEU A 67 -12.05 25.73 -9.05
C LEU A 67 -10.55 25.56 -9.30
N ARG A 68 -9.94 24.51 -8.74
CA ARG A 68 -8.54 24.18 -8.92
C ARG A 68 -8.40 22.88 -9.74
N PRO A 69 -7.35 22.76 -10.56
CA PRO A 69 -7.15 21.53 -11.32
C PRO A 69 -6.89 20.34 -10.40
N SER A 70 -7.46 19.20 -10.77
CA SER A 70 -7.13 17.90 -10.20
C SER A 70 -5.89 17.33 -10.89
N VAL A 71 -5.00 16.70 -10.13
CA VAL A 71 -3.71 16.19 -10.63
C VAL A 71 -3.68 14.67 -10.58
N PHE A 72 -3.16 14.07 -11.66
CA PHE A 72 -3.13 12.64 -11.89
C PHE A 72 -1.71 12.21 -12.29
N THR A 73 -1.28 11.06 -11.80
CA THR A 73 -0.08 10.37 -12.32
C THR A 73 -0.35 9.90 -13.74
N ARG A 74 0.62 10.06 -14.64
CA ARG A 74 0.57 9.53 -16.01
C ARG A 74 0.57 8.01 -16.03
N ALA A 75 -0.56 7.41 -16.44
CA ALA A 75 -0.70 5.95 -16.49
C ALA A 75 0.15 5.31 -17.59
N ASP A 76 0.39 6.04 -18.68
CA ASP A 76 1.15 5.54 -19.82
C ASP A 76 2.64 5.29 -19.47
N LEU A 77 3.21 6.10 -18.58
CA LEU A 77 4.60 5.95 -18.12
C LEU A 77 4.82 4.68 -17.29
N ILE A 78 3.78 4.17 -16.65
CA ILE A 78 3.84 2.96 -15.83
C ILE A 78 3.22 1.75 -16.53
N ALA A 79 2.65 1.91 -17.71
CA ALA A 79 1.90 0.86 -18.39
C ALA A 79 2.77 -0.38 -18.71
N SER A 80 4.02 -0.17 -19.13
CA SER A 80 4.98 -1.26 -19.37
C SER A 80 5.27 -2.05 -18.10
N TRP A 81 5.58 -1.34 -17.01
CA TRP A 81 5.82 -1.95 -15.71
C TRP A 81 4.59 -2.73 -15.21
N VAL A 82 3.38 -2.17 -15.34
CA VAL A 82 2.13 -2.88 -14.99
C VAL A 82 1.99 -4.15 -15.84
N HIS A 83 2.25 -4.06 -17.15
CA HIS A 83 2.15 -5.21 -18.05
C HIS A 83 3.11 -6.34 -17.67
N GLU A 84 4.37 -5.99 -17.34
CA GLU A 84 5.37 -6.96 -16.87
C GLU A 84 4.90 -7.69 -15.61
N TRP A 85 4.32 -6.95 -14.65
CA TRP A 85 3.78 -7.55 -13.42
C TRP A 85 2.58 -8.45 -13.70
N VAL A 86 1.66 -8.03 -14.57
CA VAL A 86 0.49 -8.83 -14.95
C VAL A 86 0.91 -10.16 -15.57
N GLU A 87 1.89 -10.15 -16.47
CA GLU A 87 2.40 -11.39 -17.06
C GLU A 87 3.16 -12.24 -16.03
N ALA A 88 3.93 -11.63 -15.13
CA ALA A 88 4.67 -12.36 -14.10
C ALA A 88 3.77 -13.08 -13.09
N VAL A 89 2.58 -12.54 -12.79
CA VAL A 89 1.63 -13.13 -11.82
C VAL A 89 0.54 -14.00 -12.47
N LYS A 90 0.55 -14.13 -13.80
CA LYS A 90 -0.41 -14.93 -14.54
C LYS A 90 -0.36 -16.40 -14.09
N PRO A 91 -1.47 -16.99 -13.61
CA PRO A 91 -1.49 -18.40 -13.26
C PRO A 91 -1.11 -19.26 -14.47
N PRO A 92 -0.36 -20.37 -14.27
CA PRO A 92 -0.13 -21.31 -15.35
C PRO A 92 -1.47 -21.82 -15.89
N PRO A 93 -1.60 -22.01 -17.22
CA PRO A 93 -2.82 -22.55 -17.80
C PRO A 93 -3.16 -23.87 -17.11
N ALA A 94 -4.44 -24.05 -16.79
CA ALA A 94 -4.92 -25.27 -16.15
C ALA A 94 -4.46 -26.49 -16.97
N PRO A 95 -3.98 -27.57 -16.33
CA PRO A 95 -3.66 -28.80 -17.04
C PRO A 95 -4.88 -29.23 -17.84
N ALA A 96 -4.68 -29.59 -19.11
CA ALA A 96 -5.76 -30.10 -19.95
C ALA A 96 -6.50 -31.24 -19.22
N PRO A 97 -7.85 -31.33 -19.32
CA PRO A 97 -8.59 -32.43 -18.72
C PRO A 97 -7.97 -33.75 -19.14
N ALA A 98 -7.53 -34.57 -18.18
CA ALA A 98 -7.04 -35.91 -18.47
C ALA A 98 -8.14 -36.69 -19.21
N PRO A 99 -7.80 -37.48 -20.26
CA PRO A 99 -8.76 -38.34 -20.93
C PRO A 99 -9.51 -39.19 -19.90
N ALA A 100 -10.83 -39.25 -20.02
CA ALA A 100 -11.67 -40.04 -19.12
C ALA A 100 -11.15 -41.50 -19.07
N PRO A 101 -10.91 -42.07 -17.88
CA PRO A 101 -10.48 -43.45 -17.78
C PRO A 101 -11.55 -44.39 -18.35
N ALA A 102 -11.14 -45.34 -19.19
CA ALA A 102 -12.03 -46.41 -19.64
C ALA A 102 -12.53 -47.24 -18.44
N PRO A 103 -13.73 -47.84 -18.49
CA PRO A 103 -14.27 -48.60 -17.36
C PRO A 103 -13.41 -49.84 -17.10
N ALA A 104 -12.75 -49.90 -15.95
CA ALA A 104 -12.02 -51.08 -15.50
C ALA A 104 -12.95 -52.04 -14.72
N PRO A 105 -12.72 -53.38 -14.77
CA PRO A 105 -13.49 -54.34 -14.00
C PRO A 105 -13.26 -54.19 -12.49
N ALA A 106 -14.27 -54.59 -11.70
CA ALA A 106 -14.28 -54.44 -10.25
C ALA A 106 -13.06 -55.10 -9.56
N PRO A 107 -12.40 -54.42 -8.59
CA PRO A 107 -11.27 -54.97 -7.87
C PRO A 107 -11.72 -55.86 -6.67
N PRO A 108 -10.91 -56.87 -6.28
CA PRO A 108 -11.11 -57.64 -5.05
C PRO A 108 -10.78 -56.80 -3.80
N PRO A 109 -11.23 -57.23 -2.59
CA PRO A 109 -11.22 -56.38 -1.41
C PRO A 109 -9.79 -56.07 -0.93
N ALA A 110 -9.52 -54.77 -0.76
CA ALA A 110 -8.24 -54.25 -0.30
C ALA A 110 -8.09 -54.30 1.23
N PRO A 111 -6.86 -54.45 1.76
CA PRO A 111 -6.53 -54.30 3.18
C PRO A 111 -6.72 -52.85 3.67
N PRO A 112 -6.71 -52.60 5.00
CA PRO A 112 -7.10 -51.32 5.57
C PRO A 112 -6.19 -50.17 5.12
N ILE A 113 -6.79 -49.16 4.50
CA ILE A 113 -6.16 -47.90 4.14
C ILE A 113 -5.79 -47.16 5.43
N GLN A 114 -4.49 -47.00 5.69
CA GLN A 114 -4.03 -45.96 6.61
C GLN A 114 -4.28 -44.62 5.92
N LYS A 115 -5.15 -43.80 6.52
CA LYS A 115 -5.36 -42.41 6.11
C LYS A 115 -4.04 -41.65 6.25
N ALA A 116 -3.35 -41.44 5.14
CA ALA A 116 -2.50 -40.26 5.02
C ALA A 116 -3.44 -39.05 4.99
N ALA A 117 -3.39 -38.25 6.05
CA ALA A 117 -4.09 -36.97 6.11
C ALA A 117 -3.62 -36.08 4.94
N PRO A 118 -4.51 -35.28 4.32
CA PRO A 118 -4.07 -34.32 3.32
C PRO A 118 -3.09 -33.36 3.99
N ALA A 119 -1.93 -33.15 3.37
CA ALA A 119 -1.07 -32.02 3.68
C ALA A 119 -1.91 -30.76 3.44
N GLN A 120 -2.40 -30.17 4.52
CA GLN A 120 -3.08 -28.88 4.48
C GLN A 120 -2.08 -27.90 3.87
N ALA A 121 -2.38 -27.41 2.66
CA ALA A 121 -1.78 -26.18 2.18
C ALA A 121 -2.24 -25.08 3.15
N THR A 122 -1.45 -24.83 4.18
CA THR A 122 -1.65 -23.69 5.09
C THR A 122 -1.58 -22.45 4.23
N VAL A 123 -2.73 -21.80 4.01
CA VAL A 123 -2.78 -20.46 3.40
C VAL A 123 -1.74 -19.60 4.12
N PRO A 124 -0.81 -18.93 3.41
CA PRO A 124 0.20 -18.13 4.07
C PRO A 124 -0.49 -17.04 4.91
N PRO A 125 -0.14 -16.89 6.20
CA PRO A 125 -0.81 -15.96 7.12
C PRO A 125 -0.62 -14.47 6.75
N ASN A 126 0.33 -14.19 5.88
CA ASN A 126 0.66 -12.90 5.28
C ASN A 126 -0.10 -12.72 3.96
N LEU A 127 -1.42 -12.62 4.05
CA LEU A 127 -2.28 -12.33 2.90
C LEU A 127 -1.96 -10.92 2.36
N PRO A 128 -1.94 -10.73 1.03
CA PRO A 128 -1.82 -9.39 0.44
C PRO A 128 -2.93 -8.45 0.90
N GLY A 129 -2.61 -7.15 1.01
CA GLY A 129 -3.57 -6.10 1.35
C GLY A 129 -3.17 -5.25 2.56
N PHE A 130 -4.15 -4.51 3.09
CA PHE A 130 -3.93 -3.52 4.14
C PHE A 130 -4.29 -4.08 5.51
N TYR A 131 -3.32 -4.19 6.39
CA TYR A 131 -3.54 -4.51 7.80
C TYR A 131 -3.69 -3.21 8.58
N VAL A 132 -4.89 -2.99 9.12
CA VAL A 132 -5.24 -1.77 9.85
C VAL A 132 -5.47 -2.10 11.32
N THR A 133 -4.94 -1.28 12.23
CA THR A 133 -5.27 -1.38 13.65
C THR A 133 -6.76 -1.13 13.89
N ARG A 134 -7.31 -1.69 14.97
CA ARG A 134 -8.68 -1.38 15.39
C ARG A 134 -8.94 0.12 15.44
N ARG A 135 -10.15 0.53 15.04
CA ARG A 135 -10.59 1.92 15.01
C ARG A 135 -10.32 2.61 16.35
N SER A 136 -9.51 3.67 16.31
CA SER A 136 -9.21 4.54 17.44
C SER A 136 -9.24 5.98 16.96
N ARG A 137 -9.63 6.91 17.84
CA ARG A 137 -9.65 8.35 17.54
C ARG A 137 -8.27 9.01 17.57
N THR A 138 -7.27 8.32 18.11
CA THR A 138 -5.95 8.90 18.38
C THR A 138 -4.80 8.05 17.87
N ARG A 139 -5.08 6.85 17.33
CA ARG A 139 -4.06 5.89 16.90
C ARG A 139 -4.52 5.16 15.66
N LYS A 140 -3.77 5.25 14.57
CA LYS A 140 -4.00 4.47 13.36
C LYS A 140 -2.65 4.00 12.84
N ILE A 141 -2.54 2.70 12.61
CA ILE A 141 -1.38 2.11 11.95
C ILE A 141 -1.90 1.29 10.78
N VAL A 142 -1.29 1.50 9.64
CA VAL A 142 -1.59 0.78 8.40
C VAL A 142 -0.31 0.11 7.93
N VAL A 143 -0.39 -1.18 7.64
CA VAL A 143 0.70 -1.94 7.03
C VAL A 143 0.21 -2.52 5.72
N HIS A 144 0.88 -2.19 4.62
CA HIS A 144 0.52 -2.68 3.29
C HIS A 144 1.43 -3.85 2.91
N VAL A 145 0.84 -5.03 2.77
CA VAL A 145 1.50 -6.23 2.26
C VAL A 145 1.30 -6.29 0.75
N SER A 146 2.40 -6.44 0.02
CA SER A 146 2.41 -6.52 -1.45
C SER A 146 1.61 -7.70 -1.98
N GLY A 147 1.23 -7.61 -3.27
CA GLY A 147 0.47 -8.63 -3.98
C GLY A 147 1.08 -10.04 -3.97
N ASP A 148 2.40 -10.14 -3.87
CA ASP A 148 3.11 -11.42 -3.75
C ASP A 148 3.09 -12.01 -2.33
N GLY A 149 2.55 -11.27 -1.35
CA GLY A 149 2.55 -11.62 0.07
C GLY A 149 3.92 -11.59 0.73
N LYS A 150 5.01 -11.30 0.02
CA LYS A 150 6.38 -11.47 0.52
C LYS A 150 7.02 -10.19 1.03
N HIS A 151 6.42 -9.03 0.76
CA HIS A 151 7.00 -7.74 1.12
C HIS A 151 6.01 -6.84 1.85
N ILE A 152 6.54 -5.99 2.72
CA ILE A 152 5.84 -4.82 3.24
C ILE A 152 6.26 -3.63 2.38
N VAL A 153 5.29 -3.05 1.69
CA VAL A 153 5.49 -1.93 0.75
C VAL A 153 4.89 -0.62 1.27
N GLY A 154 4.36 -0.62 2.50
CA GLY A 154 3.85 0.58 3.16
C GLY A 154 3.73 0.38 4.66
N LEU A 155 4.18 1.37 5.42
CA LEU A 155 3.96 1.48 6.86
C LEU A 155 3.58 2.93 7.19
N SER A 156 2.33 3.15 7.56
CA SER A 156 1.84 4.46 7.99
C SER A 156 1.50 4.45 9.48
N ILE A 157 1.89 5.48 10.20
CA ILE A 157 1.53 5.68 11.61
C ILE A 157 0.90 7.06 11.80
N GLU A 158 -0.16 7.08 12.59
CA GLU A 158 -0.81 8.29 13.07
C GLU A 158 -1.04 8.11 14.57
N MET A 159 -0.26 8.78 15.43
CA MET A 159 -0.42 8.67 16.89
C MET A 159 0.36 9.73 17.68
N PRO A 160 -0.06 10.04 18.92
CA PRO A 160 0.76 10.82 19.84
C PRO A 160 1.96 10.01 20.34
N VAL A 161 3.10 10.69 20.48
CA VAL A 161 4.33 10.16 21.02
C VAL A 161 4.85 11.06 22.13
N ASP A 162 5.19 10.44 23.25
CA ASP A 162 5.73 11.13 24.40
C ASP A 162 7.19 11.54 24.16
N CYS A 163 7.49 12.76 24.58
CA CYS A 163 8.80 13.37 24.49
C CYS A 163 9.33 13.74 25.87
N GLN A 164 10.62 14.03 25.93
CA GLN A 164 11.23 14.60 27.13
C GLN A 164 10.53 15.91 27.55
N HIS A 165 10.68 16.25 28.82
CA HIS A 165 10.10 17.47 29.43
C HIS A 165 8.56 17.57 29.37
N GLY A 166 7.86 16.43 29.21
CA GLY A 166 6.40 16.38 29.27
C GLY A 166 5.69 16.85 28.00
N TYR A 167 6.41 16.99 26.88
CA TYR A 167 5.80 17.27 25.58
C TYR A 167 5.23 16.00 24.97
N ALA A 168 4.12 16.12 24.25
CA ALA A 168 3.56 15.07 23.40
C ALA A 168 3.40 15.62 21.98
N LEU A 169 3.85 14.85 20.99
CA LEU A 169 3.78 15.23 19.58
C LEU A 169 2.92 14.24 18.81
N SER A 170 2.08 14.75 17.91
CA SER A 170 1.33 13.89 16.99
C SER A 170 2.22 13.54 15.80
N LEU A 171 2.55 12.26 15.64
CA LEU A 171 3.23 11.77 14.45
C LEU A 171 2.20 11.39 13.39
N ASN A 172 2.41 11.84 12.17
CA ASN A 172 1.71 11.39 10.98
C ASN A 172 2.75 11.16 9.88
N GLU A 173 3.21 9.92 9.78
CA GLU A 173 4.33 9.57 8.90
C GLU A 173 4.00 8.31 8.12
N SER A 174 4.54 8.24 6.90
CA SER A 174 4.46 7.05 6.05
C SER A 174 5.85 6.72 5.53
N TRP A 175 6.22 5.46 5.68
CA TRP A 175 7.45 4.90 5.14
C TRP A 175 7.13 3.81 4.14
N LEU A 176 8.19 3.46 3.39
CA LEU A 176 8.24 2.39 2.42
C LEU A 176 7.47 2.72 1.14
N SER A 177 7.91 2.08 0.08
CA SER A 177 7.27 2.09 -1.22
C SER A 177 7.47 0.71 -1.84
N TYR A 178 7.04 0.51 -3.08
CA TYR A 178 7.42 -0.70 -3.81
C TYR A 178 8.94 -0.79 -4.04
N ALA A 179 9.62 0.34 -4.19
CA ALA A 179 11.08 0.40 -4.35
C ALA A 179 11.83 0.20 -3.02
N ASP A 180 11.31 0.77 -1.94
CA ASP A 180 11.86 0.65 -0.59
C ASP A 180 10.95 -0.22 0.27
N ASN A 181 11.18 -1.54 0.24
CA ASN A 181 10.29 -2.51 0.88
C ASN A 181 11.00 -3.37 1.94
N LEU A 182 10.23 -4.05 2.78
CA LEU A 182 10.74 -4.99 3.79
C LEU A 182 10.34 -6.40 3.44
N THR A 183 11.30 -7.31 3.32
CA THR A 183 11.02 -8.73 3.08
C THR A 183 10.44 -9.40 4.32
N ILE A 184 9.39 -10.19 4.11
CA ILE A 184 8.77 -11.07 5.10
C ILE A 184 9.50 -12.41 5.06
N SER A 185 10.16 -12.76 6.16
CA SER A 185 10.83 -14.05 6.31
C SER A 185 10.24 -14.81 7.48
N ASN A 186 9.84 -16.06 7.25
CA ASN A 186 9.18 -16.91 8.24
C ASN A 186 7.99 -16.21 8.94
N HIS A 187 7.14 -15.54 8.14
CA HIS A 187 5.98 -14.77 8.62
C HIS A 187 6.34 -13.65 9.61
N THR A 188 7.59 -13.18 9.58
CA THR A 188 8.08 -12.11 10.44
C THR A 188 8.86 -11.07 9.65
N VAL A 189 8.85 -9.84 10.15
CA VAL A 189 9.66 -8.74 9.64
C VAL A 189 10.44 -8.15 10.81
N ARG A 190 11.74 -7.93 10.60
CA ARG A 190 12.63 -7.23 11.53
C ARG A 190 13.44 -6.25 10.73
N SER A 191 13.20 -4.97 10.93
CA SER A 191 13.94 -3.92 10.22
C SER A 191 14.10 -2.67 11.08
N ALA A 192 14.96 -1.77 10.65
CA ALA A 192 15.09 -0.42 11.17
C ALA A 192 14.94 0.55 10.01
N LEU A 193 13.94 1.42 10.06
CA LEU A 193 13.77 2.49 9.08
C LEU A 193 14.43 3.74 9.63
N GLU A 194 15.12 4.46 8.77
CA GLU A 194 15.74 5.72 9.14
C GLU A 194 14.77 6.88 9.01
N TRP A 195 14.89 7.83 9.93
CA TRP A 195 14.23 9.12 9.81
C TRP A 195 15.28 10.15 9.37
N SER A 196 15.08 10.69 8.17
CA SER A 196 15.96 11.71 7.59
C SER A 196 16.01 12.97 8.46
N GLU A 197 17.18 13.57 8.53
CA GLU A 197 17.35 14.83 9.24
C GLU A 197 16.50 15.94 8.59
N SER A 198 15.88 16.79 9.42
CA SER A 198 15.07 17.92 8.96
C SER A 198 15.46 19.21 9.70
N ARG A 199 14.71 20.29 9.44
CA ARG A 199 14.86 21.56 10.18
C ARG A 199 14.47 21.40 11.66
N GLU A 200 13.65 20.42 12.00
CA GLU A 200 13.08 20.24 13.34
C GLU A 200 13.67 19.03 14.07
N THR A 201 13.95 17.97 13.33
CA THR A 201 14.45 16.68 13.83
C THR A 201 15.88 16.43 13.39
N LYS A 202 16.66 15.80 14.26
CA LYS A 202 17.94 15.17 13.92
C LYS A 202 17.69 13.76 13.38
N ARG A 203 18.71 13.15 12.78
CA ARG A 203 18.65 11.75 12.31
C ARG A 203 18.15 10.83 13.44
N GLY A 204 17.10 10.10 13.14
CA GLY A 204 16.43 9.19 14.06
C GLY A 204 16.10 7.87 13.39
N GLY A 205 15.22 7.09 14.01
CA GLY A 205 14.77 5.87 13.38
C GLY A 205 13.62 5.18 14.09
N ILE A 206 13.04 4.23 13.38
CA ILE A 206 11.96 3.36 13.85
C ILE A 206 12.39 1.91 13.69
N GLY A 207 12.52 1.21 14.82
CA GLY A 207 12.68 -0.23 14.83
C GLY A 207 11.33 -0.91 14.60
N VAL A 208 11.23 -1.73 13.57
CA VAL A 208 10.01 -2.42 13.14
C VAL A 208 10.14 -3.90 13.42
N PHE A 209 9.18 -4.44 14.16
CA PHE A 209 8.96 -5.88 14.31
C PHE A 209 7.51 -6.22 13.99
N LEU A 210 7.31 -7.10 13.01
CA LEU A 210 5.98 -7.58 12.62
C LEU A 210 5.97 -9.11 12.63
N LYS A 211 4.82 -9.70 12.99
CA LYS A 211 4.59 -11.14 12.99
C LYS A 211 3.16 -11.44 12.55
N PHE A 212 3.02 -12.26 11.51
CA PHE A 212 1.71 -12.75 11.07
C PHE A 212 1.33 -14.00 11.85
N THR A 213 0.12 -14.04 12.39
CA THR A 213 -0.42 -15.19 13.13
C THR A 213 -1.08 -16.18 12.17
N ALA A 214 -1.18 -17.45 12.56
CA ALA A 214 -1.91 -18.46 11.79
C ALA A 214 -3.38 -18.10 11.52
N SER A 215 -3.95 -17.19 12.33
CA SER A 215 -5.32 -16.65 12.15
C SER A 215 -5.40 -15.47 11.19
N GLY A 216 -4.31 -15.10 10.51
CA GLY A 216 -4.27 -13.98 9.57
C GLY A 216 -4.23 -12.60 10.23
N ARG A 217 -3.87 -12.50 11.52
CA ARG A 217 -3.68 -11.21 12.21
C ARG A 217 -2.22 -10.79 12.14
N LEU A 218 -1.99 -9.48 12.17
CA LEU A 218 -0.65 -8.91 12.26
C LEU A 218 -0.38 -8.39 13.67
N GLU A 219 0.58 -8.99 14.35
CA GLU A 219 1.11 -8.48 15.62
C GLU A 219 2.34 -7.63 15.33
N GLY A 220 2.33 -6.38 15.80
CA GLY A 220 3.38 -5.42 15.53
C GLY A 220 3.96 -4.80 16.78
N ARG A 221 5.25 -4.45 16.70
CA ARG A 221 5.97 -3.68 17.70
C ARG A 221 6.87 -2.66 17.01
N LEU A 222 6.63 -1.39 17.32
CA LEU A 222 7.41 -0.26 16.81
C LEU A 222 8.22 0.34 17.94
N ARG A 223 9.49 0.65 17.69
CA ARG A 223 10.38 1.35 18.62
C ARG A 223 10.82 2.65 18.00
N LEU A 224 10.33 3.76 18.52
CA LEU A 224 10.59 5.09 17.99
C LEU A 224 11.73 5.75 18.75
N ARG A 225 12.61 6.43 18.03
CA ARG A 225 13.65 7.28 18.60
C ARG A 225 13.86 8.51 17.70
N LEU A 226 13.33 9.65 18.14
CA LEU A 226 13.20 10.88 17.37
C LEU A 226 13.80 12.06 18.14
N PRO A 227 15.10 12.32 17.95
CA PRO A 227 15.76 13.46 18.58
C PRO A 227 15.33 14.77 17.90
N TYR A 228 14.71 15.70 18.63
CA TYR A 228 14.43 17.05 18.14
C TYR A 228 15.64 17.97 18.32
N ARG A 229 15.77 18.96 17.43
CA ARG A 229 16.75 20.04 17.57
C ARG A 229 16.38 21.03 18.68
N SER A 230 15.08 21.24 18.89
CA SER A 230 14.56 22.05 19.98
C SER A 230 14.89 21.42 21.33
N ARG A 231 15.64 22.14 22.17
CA ARG A 231 15.97 21.69 23.53
C ARG A 231 14.73 21.58 24.44
N ARG A 232 13.64 22.27 24.11
CA ARG A 232 12.37 22.19 24.86
C ARG A 232 11.69 20.84 24.65
N ILE A 233 11.69 20.33 23.42
CA ILE A 233 11.06 19.05 23.05
C ILE A 233 11.99 17.87 23.39
N GLY A 234 13.30 18.00 23.11
CA GLY A 234 14.28 16.96 23.43
C GLY A 234 14.10 15.69 22.60
N LEU A 235 14.20 14.51 23.22
CA LEU A 235 14.04 13.21 22.56
C LEU A 235 12.60 12.69 22.72
N CYS A 236 11.95 12.39 21.59
CA CYS A 236 10.70 11.62 21.58
C CYS A 236 11.02 10.15 21.35
N GLN A 237 10.66 9.29 22.30
CA GLN A 237 10.96 7.86 22.22
C GLN A 237 9.89 7.04 22.89
N GLY A 238 9.65 5.85 22.36
CA GLY A 238 8.62 4.97 22.89
C GLY A 238 8.62 3.61 22.22
N THR A 239 7.96 2.65 22.87
CA THR A 239 7.64 1.36 22.26
C THR A 239 6.14 1.23 22.16
N LEU A 240 5.65 1.04 20.93
CA LEU A 240 4.27 0.76 20.65
C LEU A 240 4.10 -0.72 20.33
N LYS A 241 3.07 -1.35 20.90
CA LYS A 241 2.62 -2.69 20.52
C LYS A 241 1.22 -2.56 19.92
N PHE A 242 0.95 -3.28 18.85
CA PHE A 242 -0.34 -3.22 18.18
C PHE A 242 -0.74 -4.58 17.58
N THR A 243 -2.02 -4.70 17.29
CA THR A 243 -2.58 -5.79 16.49
C THR A 243 -3.41 -5.16 15.38
N ALA A 244 -3.21 -5.66 14.16
CA ALA A 244 -3.91 -5.22 12.97
C ALA A 244 -4.54 -6.41 12.24
N THR A 245 -5.62 -6.13 11.51
CA THR A 245 -6.34 -7.10 10.69
C THR A 245 -6.56 -6.50 9.31
N THR A 246 -6.68 -7.36 8.31
CA THR A 246 -7.16 -7.01 6.97
C THR A 246 -8.59 -6.48 7.02
#